data_AF-A0A2S8NUU7-F1
#
_entry.id   AF-A0A2S8NUU7-F1
#
_cell.length_a   1.000
_cell.length_b   1.000
_cell.length_c   1.000
_cell.angle_alpha   90.00
_cell.angle_beta   90.00
_cell.angle_gamma   90.00
#
_symmetry.space_group_name_H-M   'P 1'
#
loop_
_entity.id
_entity.type
_entity.pdbx_description
1 polymer ?
#
loop_
_entity_poly.entity_id
_entity_poly.type
_entity_poly.pdbx_seq_one_letter_code
_entity_poly.pdbx_strand_id
1 'polypeptide(L)'
;MFKLQNQFKIISISLFIFLGLLFIFNNNQVIASPNEELVGNMRIVNVTFSDINRIKDFQPFLQYFDFTLNGPRYNGNIEEFAMIWKIKNPPHNLLGVFFDNGTRDDEDDKYTLEDLKQMGNGAKNMYIFWQYEQK
;
A
#
# COMPACT_ATOMS: atom_id res chain seq x y z
N MET A 1 -29.58 -7.06 9.17
CA MET A 1 -29.01 -7.15 7.81
C MET A 1 -28.42 -5.78 7.46
N PHE A 2 -27.17 -5.54 7.86
CA PHE A 2 -26.53 -4.23 7.69
C PHE A 2 -26.04 -4.07 6.25
N LYS A 3 -26.40 -2.95 5.62
CA LYS A 3 -26.00 -2.58 4.24
C LYS A 3 -24.51 -2.24 4.22
N LEU A 4 -23.66 -3.24 3.96
CA LEU A 4 -22.20 -3.09 3.86
C LEU A 4 -21.73 -2.28 2.63
N GLN A 5 -22.56 -2.16 1.58
CA GLN A 5 -22.14 -1.63 0.28
C GLN A 5 -21.81 -0.13 0.26
N ASN A 6 -22.35 0.67 1.19
CA ASN A 6 -22.11 2.11 1.22
C ASN A 6 -20.84 2.51 2.00
N GLN A 7 -20.30 1.64 2.85
CA GLN A 7 -19.12 1.95 3.67
C GLN A 7 -17.83 1.90 2.82
N PHE A 8 -17.69 0.92 1.93
CA PHE A 8 -16.53 0.81 1.03
C PHE A 8 -16.32 2.04 0.13
N LYS A 9 -17.42 2.64 -0.36
CA LYS A 9 -17.35 3.86 -1.21
C LYS A 9 -16.90 5.10 -0.43
N ILE A 10 -17.33 5.22 0.83
CA ILE A 10 -16.96 6.35 1.70
C ILE A 10 -15.48 6.24 2.09
N ILE A 11 -14.99 5.03 2.38
CA ILE A 11 -13.59 4.78 2.75
C ILE A 11 -12.63 5.10 1.60
N SER A 12 -12.95 4.67 0.37
CA SER A 12 -12.15 4.96 -0.81
C SER A 12 -12.01 6.46 -1.10
N ILE A 13 -13.11 7.23 -0.99
CA ILE A 13 -13.09 8.68 -1.20
C ILE A 13 -12.30 9.41 -0.10
N SER A 14 -12.37 8.93 1.14
CA SER A 14 -11.65 9.50 2.28
C SER A 14 -10.13 9.36 2.12
N LEU A 15 -9.67 8.23 1.57
CA LEU A 15 -8.26 7.98 1.29
C LEU A 15 -7.69 8.97 0.25
N PHE A 16 -8.42 9.26 -0.84
CA PHE A 16 -7.96 10.17 -1.89
C PHE A 16 -7.96 11.64 -1.45
N ILE A 17 -8.99 12.09 -0.71
CA ILE A 17 -9.02 13.45 -0.14
C ILE A 17 -7.87 13.62 0.86
N PHE A 18 -7.57 12.58 1.63
CA PHE A 18 -6.51 12.62 2.62
C PHE A 18 -5.10 12.62 2.00
N LEU A 19 -4.86 11.80 0.96
CA LEU A 19 -3.61 11.89 0.19
C LEU A 19 -3.42 13.32 -0.34
N GLY A 20 -4.46 13.92 -0.91
CA GLY A 20 -4.46 15.33 -1.33
C GLY A 20 -4.09 16.32 -0.23
N LEU A 21 -4.64 16.17 0.98
CA LEU A 21 -4.35 17.04 2.13
C LEU A 21 -2.95 16.79 2.72
N LEU A 22 -2.46 15.56 2.72
CA LEU A 22 -1.09 15.21 3.15
C LEU A 22 -0.04 15.95 2.29
N PHE A 23 -0.33 16.16 0.99
CA PHE A 23 0.54 16.93 0.08
C PHE A 23 0.53 18.44 0.36
N ILE A 24 -0.57 19.00 0.88
CA ILE A 24 -0.71 20.46 1.10
C ILE A 24 -0.03 20.91 2.41
N PHE A 25 -0.01 20.08 3.44
CA PHE A 25 0.48 20.48 4.77
C PHE A 25 1.96 20.15 5.07
N ASN A 26 2.64 19.36 4.23
CA ASN A 26 4.05 19.03 4.44
C ASN A 26 4.96 19.86 3.53
N ASN A 27 5.65 20.84 4.12
CA ASN A 27 6.69 21.64 3.46
C ASN A 27 8.01 20.86 3.25
N ASN A 28 8.03 19.57 3.60
CA ASN A 28 9.09 18.63 3.27
C ASN A 28 8.59 17.71 2.15
N GLN A 29 9.41 17.59 1.12
CA GLN A 29 9.14 16.97 -0.18
C GLN A 29 8.60 15.54 -0.06
N VAL A 30 7.29 15.38 0.07
CA VAL A 30 6.60 14.14 -0.32
C VAL A 30 6.51 14.18 -1.83
N ILE A 31 7.57 13.72 -2.51
CA ILE A 31 7.52 13.52 -3.96
C ILE A 31 6.73 12.23 -4.17
N ALA A 32 5.42 12.34 -4.30
CA ALA A 32 4.72 11.37 -5.15
C ALA A 32 5.26 11.61 -6.55
N SER A 33 6.21 10.79 -6.99
CA SER A 33 6.57 10.77 -8.41
C SER A 33 5.38 10.12 -9.09
N PRO A 34 4.56 10.85 -9.88
CA PRO A 34 3.42 10.26 -10.56
C PRO A 34 3.95 9.53 -11.80
N ASN A 35 4.85 8.56 -11.61
CA ASN A 35 5.16 7.59 -12.64
C ASN A 35 4.12 6.49 -12.48
N GLU A 36 2.92 6.76 -13.00
CA GLU A 36 1.87 5.75 -13.10
C GLU A 36 2.37 4.67 -14.05
N GLU A 37 2.73 3.52 -13.50
CA GLU A 37 3.07 2.32 -14.27
C GLU A 37 1.78 1.51 -14.44
N LEU A 38 1.45 1.13 -15.67
CA LEU A 38 0.32 0.25 -15.97
C LEU A 38 0.84 -1.14 -16.29
N VAL A 39 0.38 -2.14 -15.54
CA VAL A 39 0.63 -3.56 -15.82
C VAL A 39 -0.70 -4.24 -16.07
N GLY A 40 -0.97 -4.55 -17.33
CA GLY A 40 -2.30 -4.97 -17.78
C GLY A 40 -3.34 -3.87 -17.51
N ASN A 41 -4.38 -4.20 -16.75
CA ASN A 41 -5.43 -3.26 -16.33
C ASN A 41 -5.22 -2.68 -14.92
N MET A 42 -4.11 -3.02 -14.27
CA MET A 42 -3.78 -2.55 -12.93
C MET A 42 -2.83 -1.35 -13.01
N ARG A 43 -3.15 -0.30 -12.25
CA ARG A 43 -2.25 0.82 -12.03
C ARG A 43 -1.36 0.56 -10.82
N ILE A 44 -0.07 0.79 -10.99
CA ILE A 44 0.92 0.77 -9.92
C ILE A 44 1.18 2.22 -9.49
N VAL A 45 1.04 2.47 -8.19
CA VAL A 45 1.20 3.77 -7.55
C VAL A 45 2.34 3.67 -6.55
N ASN A 46 3.44 4.38 -6.82
CA ASN A 46 4.57 4.45 -5.90
C ASN A 46 4.36 5.58 -4.88
N VAL A 47 4.39 5.23 -3.59
CA VAL A 47 4.23 6.15 -2.46
C VAL A 47 5.51 6.14 -1.64
N THR A 48 6.20 7.29 -1.57
CA THR A 48 7.48 7.39 -0.85
C THR A 48 7.33 8.24 0.40
N PHE A 49 7.75 7.71 1.55
CA PHE A 49 7.73 8.41 2.82
C PHE A 49 9.14 8.90 3.19
N SER A 50 9.27 10.21 3.45
CA SER A 50 10.51 10.82 3.94
C SER A 50 10.73 10.64 5.44
N ASP A 51 9.65 10.45 6.19
CA ASP A 51 9.67 10.29 7.65
C ASP A 51 8.68 9.21 8.06
N ILE A 52 9.18 8.00 8.26
CA ILE A 52 8.36 6.83 8.61
C ILE A 52 7.72 6.96 9.99
N ASN A 53 8.33 7.71 10.92
CA ASN A 53 7.81 7.82 12.28
C ASN A 53 6.46 8.55 12.30
N ARG A 54 6.28 9.55 11.43
CA ARG A 54 4.99 10.25 11.29
C ARG A 54 3.88 9.36 10.72
N ILE A 55 4.22 8.32 9.96
CA ILE A 55 3.27 7.35 9.41
C ILE A 55 2.86 6.33 10.48
N LYS A 56 3.79 5.92 11.33
CA LYS A 56 3.53 5.00 12.46
C LYS A 56 2.48 5.56 13.42
N ASP A 57 2.48 6.87 13.65
CA ASP A 57 1.53 7.52 14.55
C ASP A 57 0.18 7.83 13.87
N PHE A 58 0.06 7.62 12.56
CA PHE A 58 -1.13 7.98 11.81
C PHE A 58 -2.18 6.86 11.82
N GLN A 59 -3.26 7.08 12.59
CA GLN A 59 -4.30 6.08 12.86
C GLN A 59 -4.85 5.36 11.61
N PRO A 60 -5.16 6.03 10.48
CA PRO A 60 -5.63 5.33 9.28
C PRO A 60 -4.63 4.36 8.64
N PHE A 61 -3.32 4.47 8.89
CA PHE A 61 -2.35 3.48 8.39
C PHE A 61 -2.22 2.27 9.29
N LEU A 62 -2.58 2.37 10.58
CA LEU A 62 -2.49 1.26 11.54
C LEU A 62 -3.41 0.08 11.18
N GLN A 63 -4.46 0.31 10.40
CA GLN A 63 -5.33 -0.78 9.91
C GLN A 63 -4.69 -1.59 8.76
N TYR A 64 -3.67 -1.04 8.09
CA TYR A 64 -3.03 -1.64 6.92
C TYR A 64 -1.60 -2.09 7.23
N PHE A 65 -0.89 -1.32 8.04
CA PHE A 65 0.48 -1.58 8.47
C PHE A 65 0.52 -2.02 9.92
N ASP A 66 0.95 -3.25 10.14
CA ASP A 66 1.44 -3.67 11.43
C ASP A 66 2.96 -3.39 11.51
N PHE A 67 3.31 -2.23 12.08
CA PHE A 67 4.71 -1.83 12.25
C PHE A 67 5.47 -2.66 13.31
N THR A 68 4.80 -3.58 14.01
CA THR A 68 5.46 -4.54 14.91
C THR A 68 6.04 -5.73 14.15
N LEU A 69 5.54 -5.99 12.93
CA LEU A 69 6.06 -7.03 12.06
C LEU A 69 7.38 -6.58 11.42
N ASN A 70 8.36 -7.47 11.46
CA ASN A 70 9.65 -7.21 10.81
C ASN A 70 9.56 -7.48 9.31
N GLY A 71 9.97 -6.46 8.54
CA GLY A 71 10.17 -6.52 7.10
C GLY A 71 8.91 -6.26 6.25
N PRO A 72 9.09 -6.04 4.94
CA PRO A 72 8.00 -5.63 4.05
C PRO A 72 6.96 -6.73 3.84
N ARG A 73 5.69 -6.33 3.88
CA ARG A 73 4.54 -7.23 3.76
C ARG A 73 3.62 -6.82 2.61
N TYR A 74 2.82 -7.78 2.14
CA TYR A 74 1.69 -7.53 1.23
C TYR A 74 0.37 -7.98 1.85
N ASN A 75 -0.75 -7.43 1.37
CA ASN A 75 -2.07 -7.87 1.79
C ASN A 75 -2.54 -9.06 0.95
N GLY A 76 -3.23 -9.99 1.61
CA GLY A 76 -3.85 -11.15 1.00
C GLY A 76 -5.18 -10.81 0.33
N ASN A 77 -6.20 -11.58 0.67
CA ASN A 77 -7.58 -11.28 0.32
C ASN A 77 -8.13 -10.14 1.20
N ILE A 78 -8.83 -9.14 0.62
CA ILE A 78 -9.26 -7.91 1.33
C ILE A 78 -10.13 -8.18 2.57
N GLU A 79 -10.77 -9.35 2.67
CA GLU A 79 -11.58 -9.68 3.84
C GLU A 79 -10.75 -9.63 5.15
N GLU A 80 -9.43 -9.73 5.04
CA GLU A 80 -8.44 -9.54 6.12
C GLU A 80 -7.51 -8.36 5.76
N PHE A 81 -7.93 -7.14 6.08
CA PHE A 81 -7.36 -5.85 5.63
C PHE A 81 -5.88 -5.55 5.94
N ALA A 82 -5.13 -6.46 6.57
CA ALA A 82 -3.77 -6.19 7.01
C ALA A 82 -2.72 -6.71 6.01
N MET A 83 -1.68 -5.90 5.75
CA MET A 83 -0.47 -6.40 5.07
C MET A 83 0.31 -7.28 6.03
N ILE A 84 0.07 -8.59 6.00
CA ILE A 84 0.65 -9.56 6.94
C ILE A 84 1.59 -10.56 6.28
N TRP A 85 1.51 -10.76 4.96
CA TRP A 85 2.28 -11.78 4.26
C TRP A 85 3.64 -11.27 3.83
N LYS A 86 4.71 -12.01 4.13
CA LYS A 86 6.11 -11.60 3.90
C LYS A 86 6.45 -11.57 2.43
N ILE A 87 7.04 -10.46 1.98
CA ILE A 87 7.56 -10.35 0.62
C ILE A 87 8.92 -11.07 0.56
N LYS A 88 9.09 -11.94 -0.43
CA LYS A 88 10.32 -12.67 -0.70
C LYS A 88 11.39 -11.72 -1.23
N ASN A 89 12.59 -11.77 -0.64
CA ASN A 89 13.76 -11.00 -1.08
C ASN A 89 13.44 -9.53 -1.39
N PRO A 90 12.86 -8.77 -0.42
CA PRO A 90 12.39 -7.43 -0.68
C PRO A 90 13.57 -6.48 -0.94
N PRO A 91 13.40 -5.46 -1.80
CA PRO A 91 14.34 -4.35 -1.90
C PRO A 91 14.56 -3.66 -0.54
N HIS A 92 15.75 -3.12 -0.32
CA HIS A 92 16.18 -2.60 0.99
C HIS A 92 15.23 -1.58 1.61
N ASN A 93 14.74 -0.64 0.81
CA ASN A 93 13.92 0.48 1.27
C ASN A 93 12.41 0.26 1.02
N LEU A 94 12.00 -0.97 0.69
CA LEU A 94 10.58 -1.30 0.57
C LEU A 94 9.93 -1.32 1.96
N LEU A 95 8.70 -0.84 2.08
CA LEU A 95 7.92 -0.89 3.32
C LEU A 95 6.75 -1.86 3.23
N GLY A 96 6.12 -1.95 2.06
CA GLY A 96 5.02 -2.89 1.84
C GLY A 96 4.31 -2.67 0.52
N VAL A 97 3.38 -3.55 0.22
CA VAL A 97 2.56 -3.54 -1.00
C VAL A 97 1.10 -3.73 -0.62
N PHE A 98 0.25 -2.79 -1.03
CA PHE A 98 -1.19 -2.91 -0.83
C PHE A 98 -1.93 -2.95 -2.16
N PHE A 99 -2.87 -3.87 -2.28
CA PHE A 99 -3.77 -3.96 -3.42
C PHE A 99 -5.18 -3.62 -2.99
N ASP A 100 -5.84 -2.76 -3.78
CA ASP A 100 -7.19 -2.28 -3.48
C ASP A 100 -8.30 -3.31 -3.69
N ASN A 101 -8.00 -4.38 -4.43
CA ASN A 101 -8.89 -5.51 -4.65
C ASN A 101 -8.15 -6.78 -5.09
N GLY A 102 -8.91 -7.82 -5.38
CA GLY A 102 -8.40 -9.06 -5.95
C GLY A 102 -7.97 -10.08 -4.91
N THR A 103 -7.47 -11.20 -5.42
CA THR A 103 -7.07 -12.35 -4.60
C THR A 103 -5.59 -12.65 -4.70
N ARG A 104 -5.02 -13.07 -3.58
CA ARG A 104 -3.62 -13.50 -3.45
C ARG A 104 -3.55 -14.77 -2.64
N ASP A 105 -2.44 -15.49 -2.83
CA ASP A 105 -2.11 -16.58 -1.94
C ASP A 105 -1.66 -15.98 -0.61
N ASP A 106 -2.27 -16.46 0.46
CA ASP A 106 -2.07 -16.02 1.83
C ASP A 106 -0.82 -16.71 2.41
N GLU A 107 0.37 -16.36 1.90
CA GLU A 107 1.61 -17.10 2.16
C GLU A 107 2.88 -16.22 2.26
N ASP A 108 3.68 -16.45 3.29
CA ASP A 108 4.98 -15.77 3.51
C ASP A 108 6.05 -16.24 2.51
N ASP A 109 6.91 -15.31 2.10
CA ASP A 109 8.11 -15.56 1.28
C ASP A 109 7.83 -16.26 -0.08
N LYS A 110 6.57 -16.23 -0.54
CA LYS A 110 6.14 -16.79 -1.83
C LYS A 110 6.50 -15.89 -3.01
N TYR A 111 6.13 -14.61 -2.93
CA TYR A 111 6.23 -13.66 -4.04
C TYR A 111 7.31 -12.60 -3.79
N THR A 112 8.10 -12.32 -4.81
CA THR A 112 8.95 -11.12 -4.88
C THR A 112 8.12 -9.89 -5.26
N LEU A 113 8.69 -8.69 -5.14
CA LEU A 113 8.02 -7.47 -5.60
C LEU A 113 7.66 -7.53 -7.09
N GLU A 114 8.52 -8.12 -7.93
CA GLU A 114 8.26 -8.22 -9.37
C GLU A 114 7.14 -9.24 -9.66
N ASP A 115 7.05 -10.33 -8.91
CA ASP A 115 5.90 -11.25 -9.00
C ASP A 115 4.61 -10.51 -8.65
N LEU A 116 4.62 -9.73 -7.55
CA LEU A 116 3.49 -8.93 -7.08
C LEU A 116 3.01 -7.91 -8.14
N LYS A 117 3.93 -7.26 -8.87
CA LYS A 117 3.57 -6.31 -9.95
C LYS A 117 2.81 -6.95 -11.10
N GLN A 118 3.06 -8.23 -11.38
CA GLN A 118 2.41 -8.95 -12.48
C GLN A 118 1.06 -9.58 -12.07
N MET A 119 0.72 -9.59 -10.78
CA MET A 119 -0.48 -10.27 -10.25
C MET A 119 -1.60 -9.31 -9.81
N GLY A 120 -2.18 -8.60 -10.78
CA GLY A 120 -3.33 -7.75 -10.50
C GLY A 120 -4.52 -8.51 -9.91
N ASN A 121 -4.86 -9.69 -10.46
CA ASN A 121 -5.90 -10.60 -9.94
C ASN A 121 -7.21 -9.94 -9.50
N GLY A 122 -7.67 -8.90 -10.23
CA GLY A 122 -8.89 -8.15 -9.91
C GLY A 122 -8.67 -6.82 -9.19
N ALA A 123 -7.44 -6.51 -8.77
CA ALA A 123 -7.03 -5.19 -8.30
C ALA A 123 -7.09 -4.17 -9.44
N LYS A 124 -7.54 -2.96 -9.14
CA LYS A 124 -7.40 -1.80 -10.02
C LYS A 124 -6.12 -1.04 -9.71
N ASN A 125 -5.72 -1.04 -8.44
CA ASN A 125 -4.55 -0.32 -7.95
C ASN A 125 -3.68 -1.22 -7.07
N MET A 126 -2.37 -1.16 -7.32
CA MET A 126 -1.31 -1.64 -6.45
C MET A 126 -0.55 -0.43 -5.94
N TYR A 127 -0.48 -0.26 -4.62
CA TYR A 127 0.28 0.77 -3.96
C TYR A 127 1.57 0.16 -3.43
N ILE A 128 2.71 0.70 -3.85
CA ILE A 128 4.02 0.29 -3.36
C ILE A 128 4.55 1.38 -2.46
N PHE A 129 4.79 1.03 -1.20
CA PHE A 129 5.25 1.98 -0.19
C PHE A 129 6.76 1.87 0.00
N TRP A 130 7.44 2.99 -0.08
CA TRP A 130 8.89 3.11 -0.01
C TRP A 130 9.31 4.01 1.13
N GLN A 131 10.45 3.71 1.74
CA GLN A 131 11.20 4.65 2.55
C GLN A 131 12.15 5.44 1.64
N TYR A 132 12.11 6.77 1.77
CA TYR A 132 13.11 7.61 1.14
C TYR A 132 14.45 7.40 1.84
N GLU A 133 15.49 7.19 1.04
CA GLU A 133 16.88 7.16 1.49
C GLU A 133 17.66 8.21 0.70
N GLN A 134 18.43 9.04 1.41
CA GLN A 134 19.39 9.91 0.73
C GLN A 134 20.50 9.03 0.15
N LYS A 135 20.74 9.20 -1.14
CA LYS A 135 21.83 8.52 -1.87
C LYS A 135 23.19 9.04 -1.45
#